data_AF-N0DTA4-F1
#
_entry.id   AF-N0DTA4-F1
#
_cell.length_a   1.000
_cell.length_b   1.000
_cell.length_c   1.000
_cell.angle_alpha   90.00
_cell.angle_beta   90.00
_cell.angle_gamma   90.00
#
_symmetry.space_group_name_H-M   'P 1'
#
loop_
_entity.id
_entity.type
_entity.pdbx_description
1 polymer ?
#
loop_
_entity_poly.entity_id
_entity_poly.type
_entity_poly.pdbx_seq_one_letter_code
_entity_poly.pdbx_strand_id
1 'polypeptide(L)' 'EESEGKLKGILGYTEDDVVSTDFIGDNRSSIFDAKAGIALNDNFIKLVSWYDNEWGYSTRVVDLIAHIHKTC' A
#
# COMPACT_ATOMS: atom_id res chain seq x y z
N GLU A 1 -4.22 -4.73 -10.61
CA GLU A 1 -5.69 -4.81 -10.70
C GLU A 1 -6.38 -4.28 -9.44
N GLU A 2 -6.22 -4.92 -8.27
CA GLU A 2 -6.89 -4.45 -7.04
C GLU A 2 -6.50 -3.02 -6.61
N SER A 3 -5.25 -2.61 -6.86
CA SER A 3 -4.73 -1.25 -6.64
C SER A 3 -5.43 -0.17 -7.48
N GLU A 4 -6.01 -0.55 -8.61
CA GLU A 4 -6.71 0.37 -9.52
C GLU A 4 -8.24 0.26 -9.37
N GLY A 5 -8.71 -0.83 -8.76
CA GLY A 5 -10.12 -1.11 -8.52
C GLY A 5 -10.55 -0.81 -7.09
N LYS A 6 -10.89 -1.86 -6.34
CA LYS A 6 -11.52 -1.75 -5.01
C LYS A 6 -10.64 -1.07 -3.96
N LEU A 7 -9.32 -1.19 -4.09
CA LEU A 7 -8.36 -0.64 -3.13
C LEU A 7 -7.66 0.61 -3.68
N LYS A 8 -8.25 1.27 -4.68
CA LYS A 8 -7.67 2.49 -5.24
C LYS A 8 -7.48 3.57 -4.18
N GLY A 9 -6.25 4.09 -4.12
CA GLY A 9 -5.83 5.08 -3.11
C GLY A 9 -5.44 4.48 -1.75
N ILE A 10 -5.65 3.18 -1.53
CA ILE A 10 -5.25 2.46 -0.32
C ILE A 10 -4.08 1.52 -0.63
N LEU A 11 -4.17 0.72 -1.71
CA LEU A 11 -3.13 -0.18 -2.19
C LEU A 11 -2.49 0.38 -3.46
N GLY A 12 -1.17 0.52 -3.44
CA GLY A 12 -0.34 0.81 -4.60
C GLY A 12 0.30 -0.45 -5.19
N TYR A 13 0.70 -0.36 -6.44
CA TYR A 13 1.49 -1.36 -7.16
C TYR A 13 2.59 -0.61 -7.91
N THR A 14 3.81 -1.12 -7.87
CA THR A 14 4.94 -0.56 -8.62
C THR A 14 5.82 -1.67 -9.20
N GLU A 15 6.35 -1.40 -10.39
CA GLU A 15 7.38 -2.18 -11.07
C GLU A 15 8.70 -1.37 -11.21
N ASP A 16 8.74 -0.16 -10.65
CA ASP A 16 9.90 0.69 -10.70
C ASP A 16 10.96 0.24 -9.67
N ASP A 17 12.23 0.52 -9.96
CA ASP A 17 13.31 0.26 -9.02
C ASP A 17 13.34 1.39 -7.99
N VAL A 18 12.74 1.14 -6.83
CA VAL A 18 12.43 2.13 -5.79
C VAL A 18 13.20 1.86 -4.50
N VAL A 19 13.35 2.91 -3.70
CA VAL A 19 13.92 2.87 -2.34
C VAL A 19 12.96 3.52 -1.34
N SER A 20 13.24 3.37 -0.05
CA SER A 20 12.32 3.82 1.01
C SER A 20 11.98 5.31 0.96
N THR A 21 12.91 6.16 0.52
CA THR A 21 12.72 7.61 0.44
C THR A 21 11.71 8.03 -0.61
N ASP A 22 11.46 7.19 -1.62
CA ASP A 22 10.50 7.47 -2.70
C ASP A 22 9.04 7.44 -2.21
N PHE A 23 8.81 6.92 -1.00
CA PHE A 23 7.49 6.77 -0.39
C PHE A 23 7.22 7.72 0.78
N ILE A 24 8.12 8.65 1.06
CA ILE A 24 7.93 9.63 2.15
C ILE A 24 6.71 10.51 1.82
N GLY A 25 5.75 10.56 2.74
CA GLY A 25 4.51 11.31 2.56
C GLY A 25 3.49 10.63 1.64
N ASP A 26 3.66 9.33 1.36
CA ASP A 26 2.70 8.60 0.55
C ASP A 26 1.42 8.30 1.36
N ASN A 27 0.27 8.69 0.80
CA ASN A 27 -1.04 8.51 1.42
C ASN A 27 -1.52 7.06 1.42
N ARG A 28 -0.91 6.15 0.65
CA ARG A 28 -1.33 4.76 0.51
C ARG A 28 -0.89 3.96 1.73
N SER A 29 -1.68 2.95 2.09
CA SER A 29 -1.39 2.08 3.25
C SER A 29 -0.40 0.97 2.95
N SER A 30 -0.25 0.61 1.68
CA SER A 30 0.58 -0.50 1.24
C SER A 30 0.89 -0.29 -0.24
N ILE A 31 2.15 -0.48 -0.63
CA ILE A 31 2.61 -0.31 -2.01
C ILE A 31 3.41 -1.55 -2.38
N PHE A 32 2.79 -2.43 -3.15
CA PHE A 32 3.39 -3.69 -3.55
C PHE A 32 4.52 -3.47 -4.55
N ASP A 33 5.70 -4.03 -4.24
CA ASP A 33 6.88 -3.97 -5.09
C ASP A 33 7.04 -5.31 -5.83
N ALA A 34 6.78 -5.28 -7.14
CA ALA A 34 6.79 -6.47 -7.97
C ALA A 34 8.21 -7.04 -8.19
N LYS A 35 9.24 -6.19 -8.13
CA LYS A 35 10.63 -6.60 -8.41
C LYS A 35 11.38 -7.03 -7.17
N ALA A 36 10.99 -6.55 -5.99
CA ALA A 36 11.60 -6.95 -4.72
C ALA A 36 11.08 -8.32 -4.20
N GLY A 37 10.00 -8.84 -4.77
CA GLY A 37 9.45 -10.17 -4.46
C GLY A 37 10.25 -11.32 -5.09
N ILE A 38 10.17 -12.51 -4.50
CA ILE A 38 10.74 -13.74 -5.06
C ILE A 38 9.83 -14.94 -4.80
N ALA A 39 9.51 -15.69 -5.84
CA ALA A 39 8.83 -16.98 -5.75
C ALA A 39 9.86 -18.11 -5.78
N LEU A 40 9.88 -18.95 -4.75
CA LEU A 40 10.78 -20.12 -4.68
C LEU A 40 10.18 -21.34 -5.39
N ASN A 41 8.86 -21.49 -5.31
CA ASN A 41 8.06 -22.49 -6.01
C ASN A 41 6.60 -22.00 -6.11
N ASP A 42 5.72 -22.78 -6.76
CA ASP A 42 4.32 -22.43 -7.00
C ASP A 42 3.49 -22.19 -5.72
N ASN A 43 3.99 -22.60 -4.55
CA ASN A 43 3.29 -22.52 -3.27
C ASN A 43 4.01 -21.61 -2.24
N PHE A 44 5.22 -21.13 -2.53
CA PHE A 44 6.05 -20.40 -1.58
C PHE A 44 6.63 -19.14 -2.20
N ILE A 45 6.07 -18.00 -1.80
CA ILE A 45 6.35 -16.70 -2.39
C ILE A 45 6.64 -15.71 -1.25
N LYS A 46 7.76 -15.00 -1.38
CA LYS A 46 8.08 -13.85 -0.55
C LYS A 46 7.72 -12.58 -1.31
N LEU A 47 6.94 -11.72 -0.68
CA LEU A 47 6.51 -10.43 -1.23
C LEU A 47 7.08 -9.30 -0.39
N VAL A 48 7.23 -8.13 -1.01
CA VAL A 48 7.64 -6.90 -0.32
C VAL A 48 6.60 -5.83 -0.60
N SER A 49 6.22 -5.10 0.46
CA SER A 49 5.33 -3.96 0.34
C SER A 49 5.85 -2.81 1.20
N TRP A 50 5.86 -1.62 0.62
CA TRP A 50 6.28 -0.38 1.26
C TRP A 50 5.09 0.35 1.88
N TYR A 51 5.36 1.11 2.94
CA TYR A 51 4.41 2.05 3.51
C TYR A 51 5.15 3.12 4.30
N ASP A 52 4.63 4.35 4.25
CA ASP A 52 5.01 5.37 5.21
C ASP A 52 4.26 5.11 6.53
N ASN A 53 5.02 4.82 7.58
CA ASN A 53 4.46 4.44 8.88
C ASN A 53 3.75 5.60 9.59
N GLU A 54 4.10 6.85 9.28
CA GLU A 54 3.46 8.02 9.88
C GLU A 54 2.30 8.49 8.98
N TRP A 55 2.60 8.72 7.71
CA TRP A 55 1.68 9.38 6.79
C TRP A 55 0.56 8.48 6.29
N GLY A 56 0.91 7.26 5.86
CA GLY A 56 -0.05 6.28 5.37
C GLY A 56 -1.04 5.88 6.47
N TYR A 57 -0.56 5.68 7.70
CA TYR A 57 -1.43 5.37 8.85
C TYR A 57 -2.31 6.56 9.24
N SER A 58 -1.75 7.77 9.35
CA SER A 58 -2.53 8.97 9.71
C SER A 58 -3.68 9.22 8.74
N THR A 59 -3.44 8.99 7.45
CA THR A 59 -4.50 9.13 6.42
C THR A 59 -5.63 8.13 6.64
N ARG A 60 -5.33 6.87 7.02
CA ARG A 60 -6.36 5.87 7.34
C ARG A 60 -7.19 6.21 8.56
N VAL A 61 -6.59 6.84 9.57
CA VAL A 61 -7.32 7.30 10.76
C VAL A 61 -8.38 8.34 10.35
N VAL A 62 -8.03 9.28 9.48
CA VAL A 62 -8.97 10.29 8.96
C VAL A 62 -10.08 9.62 8.13
N ASP A 63 -9.70 8.69 7.24
CA ASP A 63 -10.67 7.95 6.42
C ASP A 63 -11.67 7.17 7.28
N LEU A 64 -11.20 6.53 8.36
CA LEU A 64 -12.04 5.79 9.29
C LEU A 64 -13.02 6.70 10.03
N ILE A 65 -12.57 7.87 10.49
CA ILE A 65 -13.45 8.87 11.13
C ILE A 65 -14.53 9.33 10.16
N ALA A 66 -14.16 9.63 8.91
CA ALA A 66 -15.12 10.02 7.88
C ALA A 66 -16.12 8.90 7.56
N HIS A 67 -15.67 7.64 7.57
CA HIS A 67 -16.55 6.48 7.38
C HIS A 67 -17.54 6.32 8.53
N ILE A 68 -17.08 6.41 9.78
CA ILE A 68 -17.94 6.36 10.97
C ILE A 68 -18.98 7.48 10.92
N HIS A 69 -18.56 8.71 10.62
CA HIS A 69 -19.46 9.85 10.54
C HIS A 69 -20.56 9.67 9.49
N LYS A 70 -20.24 9.13 8.31
CA LYS A 70 -21.23 8.85 7.24
C LYS A 70 -22.22 7.73 7.58
N THR A 71 -21.87 6.88 8.54
CA THR A 71 -22.67 5.71 8.91
C THR A 71 -23.63 6.00 10.07
N CYS A 72 -23.48 7.17 10.73
CA CYS A 72 -24.44 7.73 11.68
C CYS A 72 -25.52 8.55 10.96
#